data_AF-A0A0Q6Z8I5-F1
#
_entry.id   AF-A0A0Q6Z8I5-F1
#
_cell.length_a   1.000
_cell.length_b   1.000
_cell.length_c   1.000
_cell.angle_alpha   90.00
_cell.angle_beta   90.00
_cell.angle_gamma   90.00
#
_symmetry.space_group_name_H-M   'P 1'
#
loop_
_entity.id
_entity.type
_entity.pdbx_description
1 polymer ?
#
loop_
_entity_poly.entity_id
_entity_poly.type
_entity_poly.pdbx_seq_one_letter_code
_entity_poly.pdbx_strand_id
1 'polypeptide(L)'
;MRHSSCFARWFGSAAVAALLATGLGGCQTARSPDVTGSLGTRAASSPGLSDAHGAIEALGERYRANPRNAEAGLRYGQALRADGRREQAVAVLEQASIANPGNKQLLAAYGRALAENGSFKQAFDILSRAHTPANPDWRILSVQGTTLDQMGKHGEARRYYSSALKIVPDEPSVLSNLGMSYVLSKELRKAEATLRRAYARGGSDVRVRQNLALAIGLQGRMAEAEALVTANVSPDEAAANVASLRQMIGNGRQTAGRPSEPRTSAVAAPSRT
;
A
#
# COMPACT_ATOMS: atom_id res chain seq x y z
N MET A 1 33.94 35.80 -66.83
CA MET A 1 34.46 37.16 -66.57
C MET A 1 33.28 38.06 -66.23
N ARG A 2 33.33 38.76 -65.07
CA ARG A 2 32.65 40.04 -64.69
C ARG A 2 31.16 40.20 -65.03
N HIS A 3 30.26 40.75 -64.24
CA HIS A 3 30.13 41.37 -62.92
C HIS A 3 28.62 41.54 -62.75
N SER A 4 28.08 41.47 -61.54
CA SER A 4 27.16 42.52 -61.04
C SER A 4 26.89 42.33 -59.56
N SER A 5 27.52 43.23 -58.81
CA SER A 5 27.33 43.53 -57.41
C SER A 5 25.96 44.20 -57.19
N CYS A 6 25.38 44.09 -55.99
CA CYS A 6 25.12 45.27 -55.14
C CYS A 6 24.36 44.90 -53.85
N PHE A 7 24.94 45.37 -52.73
CA PHE A 7 24.28 46.07 -51.60
C PHE A 7 23.07 45.39 -50.91
N ALA A 8 22.97 45.30 -49.59
CA ALA A 8 23.67 45.98 -48.50
C ALA A 8 23.15 45.45 -47.15
N ARG A 9 24.03 45.50 -46.13
CA ARG A 9 23.78 45.91 -44.73
C ARG A 9 22.74 45.10 -43.93
N TRP A 10 22.87 44.81 -42.64
CA TRP A 10 23.53 45.54 -41.56
C TRP A 10 23.47 44.63 -40.31
N PHE A 11 24.57 44.62 -39.52
CA PHE A 11 24.62 44.62 -38.05
C PHE A 11 24.05 43.46 -37.22
N GLY A 12 24.85 43.08 -36.22
CA GLY A 12 24.29 42.77 -34.90
C GLY A 12 24.85 41.53 -34.23
N SER A 13 26.02 41.71 -33.62
CA SER A 13 26.53 41.06 -32.41
C SER A 13 25.54 40.18 -31.61
N ALA A 14 26.02 39.02 -31.16
CA ALA A 14 26.38 38.78 -29.76
C ALA A 14 26.30 37.29 -29.41
N ALA A 15 27.42 36.75 -28.95
CA ALA A 15 27.48 35.48 -28.25
C ALA A 15 26.73 35.59 -26.93
N VAL A 16 25.82 34.64 -26.67
CA VAL A 16 25.37 34.30 -25.32
C VAL A 16 25.42 32.79 -25.19
N ALA A 17 26.43 32.33 -24.45
CA ALA A 17 26.45 30.99 -23.88
C ALA A 17 25.37 30.92 -22.78
N ALA A 18 24.46 29.97 -22.88
CA ALA A 18 23.55 29.62 -21.80
C ALA A 18 23.58 28.10 -21.58
N LEU A 19 24.23 27.73 -20.49
CA LEU A 19 24.16 26.41 -19.85
C LEU A 19 22.70 26.10 -19.49
N LEU A 20 22.15 25.01 -20.02
CA LEU A 20 20.94 24.39 -19.49
C LEU A 20 21.33 23.06 -18.82
N ALA A 21 21.67 23.17 -17.54
CA ALA A 21 21.50 22.09 -16.59
C ALA A 21 20.12 22.24 -15.93
N THR A 22 19.62 21.13 -15.36
CA THR A 22 18.35 20.90 -14.64
C THR A 22 17.20 20.39 -15.52
N GLY A 23 16.44 19.37 -15.14
CA GLY A 23 16.47 18.57 -13.92
C GLY A 23 15.60 17.32 -14.08
N LEU A 24 16.04 16.21 -13.50
CA LEU A 24 15.24 15.00 -13.31
C LEU A 24 14.10 15.32 -12.34
N GLY A 25 12.95 15.73 -12.87
CA GLY A 25 11.69 15.82 -12.13
C GLY A 25 10.96 14.49 -12.18
N GLY A 26 11.45 13.48 -11.46
CA GLY A 26 10.68 12.28 -11.21
C GLY A 26 9.40 12.66 -10.46
N CYS A 27 8.24 12.41 -11.06
CA CYS A 27 6.96 12.56 -10.38
C CYS A 27 6.92 11.61 -9.17
N GLN A 28 7.20 12.15 -7.98
CA GLN A 28 6.75 11.53 -6.75
C GLN A 28 5.23 11.68 -6.72
N THR A 29 4.52 10.63 -7.15
CA THR A 29 3.11 10.48 -6.81
C THR A 29 3.01 10.47 -5.29
N ALA A 30 2.20 11.37 -4.76
CA ALA A 30 2.00 11.57 -3.35
C ALA A 30 1.67 10.24 -2.65
N ARG A 31 2.59 9.76 -1.79
CA ARG A 31 2.31 8.67 -0.85
C ARG A 31 1.22 9.13 0.10
N SER A 32 0.00 8.63 -0.10
CA SER A 32 -0.96 8.61 1.00
C SER A 32 -0.39 7.71 2.10
N PRO A 33 -0.33 8.16 3.37
CA PRO A 33 0.08 7.28 4.46
C PRO A 33 -1.00 6.21 4.63
N ASP A 34 -0.68 4.97 4.23
CA ASP A 34 -1.54 3.81 4.46
C ASP A 34 -1.71 3.60 5.97
N VAL A 35 -2.83 4.08 6.52
CA VAL A 35 -3.19 3.91 7.94
C VAL A 35 -3.59 2.45 8.23
N THR A 36 -3.96 1.66 7.22
CA THR A 36 -4.10 0.21 7.33
C THR A 36 -2.82 -0.48 6.81
N GLY A 37 -1.78 -0.53 7.63
CA GLY A 37 -0.48 -1.13 7.29
C GLY A 37 -0.48 -2.66 7.03
N SER A 38 -1.60 -3.27 6.66
CA SER A 38 -1.70 -4.68 6.21
C SER A 38 -1.30 -4.89 4.75
N LEU A 39 -1.09 -3.81 4.00
CA LEU A 39 -0.79 -3.81 2.56
C LEU A 39 0.67 -3.46 2.23
N GLY A 40 1.54 -3.34 3.24
CA GLY A 40 2.93 -2.97 3.01
C GLY A 40 3.85 -3.48 4.10
N THR A 41 4.39 -4.69 3.94
CA THR A 41 5.70 -5.00 4.50
C THR A 41 6.71 -4.18 3.71
N ARG A 42 7.16 -3.06 4.28
CA ARG A 42 8.30 -2.31 3.75
C ARG A 42 9.52 -3.22 3.90
N ALA A 43 10.09 -3.69 2.80
CA ALA A 43 11.36 -4.39 2.81
C ALA A 43 12.42 -3.42 3.34
N ALA A 44 12.90 -3.67 4.56
CA ALA A 44 14.11 -3.05 5.04
C ALA A 44 15.25 -3.55 4.15
N SER A 45 15.98 -2.62 3.53
CA SER A 45 17.09 -2.88 2.61
C SER A 45 18.05 -3.90 3.21
N SER A 46 18.02 -5.13 2.68
CA SER A 46 18.87 -6.24 3.11
C SER A 46 19.84 -6.64 1.99
N PRO A 47 21.01 -7.20 2.30
CA PRO A 47 22.06 -7.54 1.32
C PRO A 47 21.68 -8.60 0.25
N GLY A 48 20.43 -9.09 0.23
CA GLY A 48 19.90 -10.08 -0.73
C GLY A 48 19.08 -9.48 -1.89
N LEU A 49 19.12 -8.16 -2.10
CA LEU A 49 18.38 -7.51 -3.18
C LEU A 49 18.79 -8.02 -4.57
N SER A 50 20.08 -8.28 -4.82
CA SER A 50 20.52 -8.83 -6.13
C SER A 50 19.96 -10.22 -6.40
N ASP A 51 19.89 -11.08 -5.39
CA ASP A 51 19.30 -12.43 -5.50
C ASP A 51 17.79 -12.36 -5.74
N ALA A 52 17.11 -11.39 -5.10
CA ALA A 52 15.70 -11.14 -5.32
C ALA A 52 15.39 -10.66 -6.74
N HIS A 53 16.20 -9.75 -7.30
CA HIS A 53 16.03 -9.28 -8.68
C HIS A 53 16.28 -10.42 -9.68
N GLY A 54 17.33 -11.22 -9.50
CA GLY A 54 17.61 -12.38 -10.34
C GLY A 54 16.49 -13.43 -10.29
N ALA A 55 15.91 -13.66 -9.11
CA ALA A 55 14.78 -14.56 -8.94
C ALA A 55 13.51 -14.05 -9.65
N ILE A 56 13.24 -12.75 -9.62
CA ILE A 56 12.11 -12.12 -10.31
C ILE A 56 12.26 -12.27 -11.83
N GLU A 57 13.44 -12.04 -12.38
CA GLU A 57 13.69 -12.20 -13.81
C GLU A 57 13.50 -13.66 -14.26
N ALA A 58 14.03 -14.64 -13.52
CA ALA A 58 13.82 -16.06 -13.81
C ALA A 58 12.33 -16.47 -13.75
N LEU A 59 11.56 -15.91 -12.81
CA LEU A 59 10.11 -16.09 -12.76
C LEU A 59 9.41 -15.43 -13.95
N GLY A 60 9.88 -14.26 -14.38
CA GLY A 60 9.40 -13.56 -15.56
C GLY A 60 9.63 -14.33 -16.85
N GLU A 61 10.79 -14.98 -17.01
CA GLU A 61 11.08 -15.87 -18.14
C GLU A 61 10.15 -17.08 -18.17
N ARG A 62 9.95 -17.73 -17.01
CA ARG A 62 9.01 -18.86 -16.89
C ARG A 62 7.58 -18.47 -17.25
N TYR A 63 7.15 -17.29 -16.80
CA TYR A 63 5.83 -16.76 -17.16
C TYR A 63 5.75 -16.43 -18.66
N ARG A 64 6.77 -15.80 -19.25
CA ARG A 64 6.82 -15.49 -20.70
C ARG A 64 6.80 -16.75 -21.56
N ALA A 65 7.44 -17.83 -21.13
CA ALA A 65 7.43 -19.11 -21.83
C ALA A 65 6.04 -19.75 -21.88
N ASN A 66 5.21 -19.55 -20.85
CA ASN A 66 3.82 -19.98 -20.85
C ASN A 66 2.93 -19.07 -19.98
N PRO A 67 2.38 -17.97 -20.55
CA PRO A 67 1.58 -17.00 -19.80
C PRO A 67 0.26 -17.57 -19.25
N ARG A 68 -0.19 -18.72 -19.76
CA ARG A 68 -1.40 -19.40 -19.27
C ARG A 68 -1.15 -20.32 -18.08
N ASN A 69 0.12 -20.60 -17.75
CA ASN A 69 0.47 -21.42 -16.59
C ASN A 69 0.15 -20.66 -15.30
N ALA A 70 -0.82 -21.18 -14.54
CA ALA A 70 -1.31 -20.55 -13.33
C ALA A 70 -0.22 -20.39 -12.26
N GLU A 71 0.64 -21.38 -12.08
CA GLU A 71 1.69 -21.35 -11.07
C GLU A 71 2.78 -20.33 -11.42
N ALA A 72 3.20 -20.28 -12.70
CA ALA A 72 4.19 -19.30 -13.15
C ALA A 72 3.68 -17.87 -12.97
N GLY A 73 2.43 -17.59 -13.38
CA GLY A 73 1.80 -16.29 -13.18
C GLY A 73 1.63 -15.93 -11.71
N LEU A 74 1.22 -16.90 -10.87
CA LEU A 74 1.08 -16.70 -9.43
C LEU A 74 2.41 -16.34 -8.77
N ARG A 75 3.47 -17.13 -9.00
CA ARG A 75 4.78 -16.90 -8.39
C ARG A 75 5.41 -15.59 -8.87
N TYR A 76 5.36 -15.31 -10.18
CA TYR A 76 5.90 -14.07 -10.73
C TYR A 76 5.17 -12.84 -10.19
N GLY A 77 3.83 -12.86 -10.20
CA GLY A 77 3.02 -11.78 -9.63
C GLY A 77 3.24 -11.55 -8.14
N GLN A 78 3.41 -12.62 -7.34
CA GLN A 78 3.74 -12.51 -5.93
C GLN A 78 5.13 -11.91 -5.68
N ALA A 79 6.12 -12.30 -6.49
CA ALA A 79 7.48 -11.77 -6.40
C ALA A 79 7.53 -10.28 -6.75
N LEU A 80 6.87 -9.87 -7.85
CA LEU A 80 6.71 -8.45 -8.22
C LEU A 80 6.04 -7.65 -7.10
N ARG A 81 5.02 -8.23 -6.45
CA ARG A 81 4.31 -7.57 -5.34
C ARG A 81 5.22 -7.38 -4.13
N ALA A 82 5.99 -8.41 -3.74
CA ALA A 82 6.94 -8.34 -2.64
C ALA A 82 8.06 -7.31 -2.88
N ASP A 83 8.46 -7.14 -4.14
CA ASP A 83 9.44 -6.14 -4.59
C ASP A 83 8.85 -4.72 -4.69
N GLY A 84 7.53 -4.55 -4.52
CA GLY A 84 6.86 -3.26 -4.61
C GLY A 84 6.52 -2.81 -6.03
N ARG A 85 6.73 -3.66 -7.05
CA ARG A 85 6.34 -3.44 -8.46
C ARG A 85 4.83 -3.68 -8.65
N ARG A 86 4.01 -2.89 -7.95
CA ARG A 86 2.56 -3.08 -7.76
C ARG A 86 1.78 -3.18 -9.06
N GLU A 87 1.99 -2.24 -9.98
CA GLU A 87 1.28 -2.20 -11.27
C GLU A 87 1.60 -3.44 -12.12
N GLN A 88 2.86 -3.86 -12.16
CA GLN A 88 3.28 -5.06 -12.90
C GLN A 88 2.74 -6.33 -12.26
N ALA A 89 2.70 -6.40 -10.91
CA ALA A 89 2.08 -7.50 -10.20
C ALA A 89 0.60 -7.64 -10.55
N VAL A 90 -0.14 -6.52 -10.59
CA VAL A 90 -1.55 -6.47 -11.01
C VAL A 90 -1.69 -6.99 -12.44
N ALA A 91 -0.90 -6.49 -13.39
CA ALA A 91 -1.01 -6.91 -14.79
C ALA A 91 -0.73 -8.41 -15.01
N VAL A 92 0.31 -8.95 -14.37
CA VAL A 92 0.64 -10.38 -14.46
C VAL A 92 -0.47 -11.25 -13.85
N LEU A 93 -0.95 -10.87 -12.66
CA LEU A 93 -1.97 -11.65 -11.95
C LEU A 93 -3.33 -11.54 -12.64
N GLU A 94 -3.66 -10.41 -13.25
CA GLU A 94 -4.84 -10.23 -14.08
C GLU A 94 -4.81 -11.21 -15.26
N GLN A 95 -3.75 -11.18 -16.07
CA GLN A 95 -3.61 -12.06 -17.23
C GLN A 95 -3.65 -13.55 -16.84
N ALA A 96 -2.93 -13.92 -15.78
CA ALA A 96 -2.95 -15.29 -15.27
C ALA A 96 -4.36 -15.70 -14.80
N SER A 97 -5.12 -14.79 -14.17
CA SER A 97 -6.49 -15.04 -13.73
C SER A 97 -7.51 -15.11 -14.88
N ILE A 98 -7.32 -14.34 -15.95
CA ILE A 98 -8.14 -14.42 -17.17
C ILE A 98 -7.95 -15.79 -17.83
N ALA A 99 -6.71 -16.30 -17.89
CA ALA A 99 -6.42 -17.62 -18.40
C ALA A 99 -6.94 -18.76 -17.50
N ASN A 100 -7.17 -18.48 -16.21
CA ASN A 100 -7.54 -19.47 -15.20
C ASN A 100 -8.69 -18.96 -14.30
N PRO A 101 -9.90 -18.72 -14.85
CA PRO A 101 -10.95 -17.95 -14.16
C PRO A 101 -11.53 -18.61 -12.90
N GLY A 102 -11.34 -19.92 -12.73
CA GLY A 102 -11.76 -20.67 -11.53
C GLY A 102 -10.67 -20.86 -10.47
N ASN A 103 -9.43 -20.42 -10.72
CA ASN A 103 -8.34 -20.62 -9.79
C ASN A 103 -8.42 -19.62 -8.62
N LYS A 104 -8.94 -20.07 -7.49
CA LYS A 104 -9.12 -19.28 -6.27
C LYS A 104 -7.82 -18.67 -5.73
N GLN A 105 -6.68 -19.35 -5.87
CA GLN A 105 -5.39 -18.83 -5.41
C GLN A 105 -4.93 -17.64 -6.26
N LEU A 106 -5.11 -17.71 -7.58
CA LEU A 106 -4.85 -16.59 -8.48
C LEU A 106 -5.78 -15.42 -8.20
N LEU A 107 -7.07 -15.66 -8.01
CA LEU A 107 -8.03 -14.61 -7.64
C LEU A 107 -7.65 -13.96 -6.31
N ALA A 108 -7.23 -14.73 -5.30
CA ALA A 108 -6.77 -14.20 -4.02
C ALA A 108 -5.51 -13.33 -4.18
N ALA A 109 -4.54 -13.78 -4.98
CA ALA A 109 -3.31 -13.03 -5.24
C ALA A 109 -3.59 -11.74 -6.04
N TYR A 110 -4.44 -11.81 -7.07
CA TYR A 110 -4.84 -10.67 -7.88
C TYR A 110 -5.60 -9.64 -7.05
N GLY A 111 -6.59 -10.07 -6.28
CA GLY A 111 -7.34 -9.20 -5.39
C GLY A 111 -6.46 -8.50 -4.34
N ARG A 112 -5.45 -9.21 -3.80
CA ARG A 112 -4.46 -8.61 -2.90
C ARG A 112 -3.59 -7.57 -3.62
N ALA A 113 -3.10 -7.87 -4.81
CA ALA A 113 -2.31 -6.92 -5.61
C ALA A 113 -3.13 -5.66 -5.94
N LEU A 114 -4.41 -5.80 -6.28
CA LEU A 114 -5.32 -4.69 -6.50
C LEU A 114 -5.50 -3.83 -5.22
N ALA A 115 -5.65 -4.47 -4.06
CA ALA A 115 -5.78 -3.74 -2.79
C ALA A 115 -4.52 -2.91 -2.51
N GLU A 116 -3.33 -3.49 -2.66
CA GLU A 116 -2.05 -2.80 -2.46
C GLU A 116 -1.80 -1.70 -3.51
N ASN A 117 -2.38 -1.84 -4.71
CA ASN A 117 -2.35 -0.83 -5.77
C ASN A 117 -3.39 0.30 -5.58
N GLY A 118 -4.25 0.23 -4.55
CA GLY A 118 -5.29 1.23 -4.29
C GLY A 118 -6.59 1.03 -5.06
N SER A 119 -6.71 -0.04 -5.85
CA SER A 119 -7.91 -0.39 -6.61
C SER A 119 -8.94 -1.10 -5.74
N PHE A 120 -9.34 -0.47 -4.63
CA PHE A 120 -10.05 -1.12 -3.52
C PHE A 120 -11.39 -1.76 -3.93
N LYS A 121 -12.22 -1.06 -4.71
CA LYS A 121 -13.51 -1.64 -5.14
C LYS A 121 -13.31 -2.94 -5.93
N GLN A 122 -12.42 -2.91 -6.92
CA GLN A 122 -12.11 -4.08 -7.74
C GLN A 122 -11.47 -5.19 -6.91
N ALA A 123 -10.57 -4.84 -5.98
CA ALA A 123 -9.97 -5.79 -5.05
C ALA A 123 -11.04 -6.56 -4.27
N PHE A 124 -12.02 -5.85 -3.69
CA PHE A 124 -13.10 -6.48 -2.94
C PHE A 124 -13.96 -7.42 -3.80
N ASP A 125 -14.30 -7.00 -5.03
CA ASP A 125 -15.09 -7.79 -5.97
C ASP A 125 -14.35 -9.09 -6.36
N ILE A 126 -13.05 -9.01 -6.63
CA ILE A 126 -12.20 -10.17 -6.96
C ILE A 126 -11.99 -11.09 -5.76
N LEU A 127 -11.68 -10.53 -4.58
CA LEU A 127 -11.48 -11.32 -3.36
C LEU A 127 -12.74 -12.09 -2.97
N SER A 128 -13.93 -11.53 -3.22
CA SER A 128 -15.21 -12.21 -2.95
C SER A 128 -15.41 -13.49 -3.77
N ARG A 129 -14.72 -13.62 -4.91
CA ARG A 129 -14.72 -14.81 -5.77
C ARG A 129 -13.60 -15.80 -5.44
N ALA A 130 -12.65 -15.41 -4.59
CA ALA A 130 -11.50 -16.22 -4.22
C ALA A 130 -11.79 -17.22 -3.08
N HIS A 131 -12.97 -17.15 -2.46
CA HIS A 131 -13.46 -18.11 -1.46
C HIS A 131 -14.98 -18.28 -1.57
N THR A 132 -15.57 -19.09 -0.71
CA THR A 132 -17.02 -19.39 -0.75
C THR A 132 -17.62 -19.36 0.66
N PRO A 133 -18.91 -19.05 0.84
CA PRO A 133 -19.55 -19.09 2.15
C PRO A 133 -19.41 -20.44 2.89
N ALA A 134 -19.39 -21.56 2.15
CA ALA A 134 -19.21 -22.90 2.71
C ALA A 134 -17.76 -23.24 3.12
N ASN A 135 -16.78 -22.51 2.58
CA ASN A 135 -15.37 -22.66 2.90
C ASN A 135 -14.69 -21.29 2.87
N PRO A 136 -14.91 -20.47 3.91
CA PRO A 136 -14.35 -19.13 4.00
C PRO A 136 -12.86 -19.19 4.36
N ASP A 137 -12.06 -18.33 3.74
CA ASP A 137 -10.64 -18.17 4.07
C ASP A 137 -10.44 -16.91 4.93
N TRP A 138 -9.97 -17.10 6.16
CA TRP A 138 -9.73 -15.99 7.09
C TRP A 138 -8.71 -14.97 6.56
N ARG A 139 -7.74 -15.40 5.74
CA ARG A 139 -6.74 -14.50 5.14
C ARG A 139 -7.39 -13.60 4.12
N ILE A 140 -8.33 -14.13 3.33
CA ILE A 140 -9.09 -13.36 2.35
C ILE A 140 -10.07 -12.41 3.05
N LEU A 141 -10.79 -12.89 4.07
CA LEU A 141 -11.67 -12.06 4.90
C LEU A 141 -10.91 -10.89 5.53
N SER A 142 -9.70 -11.12 6.03
CA SER A 142 -8.85 -10.06 6.59
C SER A 142 -8.49 -8.98 5.55
N VAL A 143 -8.14 -9.38 4.32
CA VAL A 143 -7.87 -8.42 3.24
C VAL A 143 -9.14 -7.67 2.83
N GLN A 144 -10.28 -8.36 2.70
CA GLN A 144 -11.57 -7.70 2.43
C GLN A 144 -11.91 -6.65 3.48
N GLY A 145 -11.65 -6.93 4.76
CA GLY A 145 -11.79 -5.96 5.84
C GLY A 145 -10.89 -4.74 5.64
N THR A 146 -9.61 -4.94 5.33
CA THR A 146 -8.67 -3.84 5.05
C THR A 146 -9.12 -3.00 3.85
N THR A 147 -9.55 -3.65 2.78
CA THR A 147 -10.04 -2.99 1.58
C THR A 147 -11.26 -2.11 1.90
N LEU A 148 -12.16 -2.57 2.77
CA LEU A 148 -13.31 -1.78 3.23
C LEU A 148 -12.90 -0.61 4.13
N ASP A 149 -11.92 -0.78 5.01
CA ASP A 149 -11.39 0.33 5.82
C ASP A 149 -10.81 1.44 4.94
N GLN A 150 -10.09 1.08 3.88
CA GLN A 150 -9.55 2.03 2.89
C GLN A 150 -10.65 2.75 2.10
N MET A 151 -11.83 2.16 1.98
CA MET A 151 -13.02 2.79 1.41
C MET A 151 -13.82 3.61 2.45
N GLY A 152 -13.34 3.74 3.70
CA GLY A 152 -14.05 4.42 4.79
C GLY A 152 -15.20 3.62 5.40
N LYS A 153 -15.38 2.35 5.00
CA LYS A 153 -16.48 1.47 5.43
C LYS A 153 -16.12 0.68 6.69
N HIS A 154 -15.69 1.38 7.74
CA HIS A 154 -15.14 0.75 8.96
C HIS A 154 -16.12 -0.19 9.67
N GLY A 155 -17.43 0.09 9.64
CA GLY A 155 -18.45 -0.81 10.21
C GLY A 155 -18.50 -2.16 9.49
N GLU A 156 -18.45 -2.14 8.16
CA GLU A 156 -18.42 -3.36 7.34
C GLU A 156 -17.10 -4.11 7.51
N ALA A 157 -15.97 -3.39 7.49
CA ALA A 157 -14.63 -3.95 7.70
C ALA A 157 -14.54 -4.80 8.98
N ARG A 158 -15.09 -4.27 10.09
CA ARG A 158 -15.10 -4.96 11.39
C ARG A 158 -15.89 -6.27 11.38
N ARG A 159 -16.92 -6.40 10.54
CA ARG A 159 -17.65 -7.69 10.37
C ARG A 159 -16.78 -8.73 9.69
N TYR A 160 -15.97 -8.34 8.71
CA TYR A 160 -15.02 -9.22 8.04
C TYR A 160 -13.90 -9.68 8.98
N TYR A 161 -13.30 -8.76 9.76
CA TYR A 161 -12.31 -9.14 10.77
C TYR A 161 -12.91 -10.05 11.84
N SER A 162 -14.12 -9.76 12.31
CA SER A 162 -14.82 -10.61 13.29
C SER A 162 -15.07 -12.01 12.73
N SER A 163 -15.41 -12.12 11.45
CA SER A 163 -15.61 -13.41 10.79
C SER A 163 -14.28 -14.17 10.63
N ALA A 164 -13.19 -13.49 10.28
CA ALA A 164 -11.86 -14.08 10.25
C ALA A 164 -11.44 -14.60 11.64
N LEU A 165 -11.68 -13.83 12.71
CA LEU A 165 -11.34 -14.22 14.09
C LEU A 165 -12.22 -15.35 14.64
N LYS A 166 -13.39 -15.62 14.04
CA LYS A 166 -14.16 -16.84 14.35
C LYS A 166 -13.51 -18.10 13.79
N ILE A 167 -12.78 -17.98 12.67
CA ILE A 167 -12.07 -19.10 12.02
C ILE A 167 -10.70 -19.29 12.68
N VAL A 168 -9.98 -18.20 12.91
CA VAL A 168 -8.68 -18.18 13.58
C VAL A 168 -8.72 -17.24 14.79
N PRO A 169 -9.11 -17.75 15.97
CA PRO A 169 -9.14 -16.94 17.18
C PRO A 169 -7.77 -16.36 17.51
N ASP A 170 -7.75 -15.12 18.00
CA ASP A 170 -6.57 -14.43 18.50
C ASP A 170 -5.40 -14.27 17.51
N GLU A 171 -5.64 -14.40 16.20
CA GLU A 171 -4.63 -14.15 15.15
C GLU A 171 -4.10 -12.70 15.24
N PRO A 172 -2.81 -12.48 15.58
CA PRO A 172 -2.28 -11.15 15.85
C PRO A 172 -2.42 -10.18 14.68
N SER A 173 -2.25 -10.68 13.45
CA SER A 173 -2.36 -9.85 12.24
C SER A 173 -3.79 -9.33 12.02
N VAL A 174 -4.81 -10.14 12.29
CA VAL A 174 -6.23 -9.76 12.15
C VAL A 174 -6.65 -8.86 13.31
N LEU A 175 -6.22 -9.15 14.54
CA LEU A 175 -6.45 -8.27 15.69
C LEU A 175 -5.82 -6.89 15.49
N SER A 176 -4.61 -6.83 14.91
CA SER A 176 -3.96 -5.55 14.60
C SER A 176 -4.76 -4.73 13.59
N ASN A 177 -5.25 -5.38 12.52
CA ASN A 177 -6.11 -4.72 11.53
C ASN A 177 -7.43 -4.22 12.14
N LEU A 178 -8.07 -5.04 12.98
CA LEU A 178 -9.28 -4.65 13.72
C LEU A 178 -9.01 -3.45 14.65
N GLY A 179 -7.88 -3.46 15.36
CA GLY A 179 -7.44 -2.34 16.18
C GLY A 179 -7.26 -1.05 15.37
N MET A 180 -6.62 -1.14 14.21
CA MET A 180 -6.46 0.01 13.31
C MET A 180 -7.79 0.49 12.70
N SER A 181 -8.75 -0.40 12.44
CA SER A 181 -10.11 -0.01 12.05
C SER A 181 -10.78 0.87 13.13
N TYR A 182 -10.58 0.55 14.41
CA TYR A 182 -11.03 1.41 15.51
C TYR A 182 -10.26 2.73 15.60
N VAL A 183 -8.96 2.76 15.26
CA VAL A 183 -8.20 4.02 15.16
C VAL A 183 -8.81 4.92 14.10
N LEU A 184 -9.13 4.37 12.92
CA LEU A 184 -9.74 5.09 11.81
C LEU A 184 -11.12 5.69 12.18
N SER A 185 -11.92 4.97 12.98
CA SER A 185 -13.19 5.47 13.51
C SER A 185 -13.08 6.28 14.80
N LYS A 186 -11.86 6.65 15.24
CA LYS A 186 -11.56 7.39 16.48
C LYS A 186 -12.02 6.70 17.78
N GLU A 187 -12.29 5.40 17.74
CA GLU A 187 -12.67 4.58 18.89
C GLU A 187 -11.41 4.09 19.65
N LEU A 188 -10.56 5.04 20.06
CA LEU A 188 -9.18 4.76 20.50
C LEU A 188 -9.07 3.81 21.70
N ARG A 189 -10.04 3.81 22.62
CA ARG A 189 -10.08 2.86 23.75
C ARG A 189 -10.27 1.41 23.29
N LYS A 190 -11.13 1.18 22.29
CA LYS A 190 -11.32 -0.15 21.69
C LYS A 190 -10.11 -0.55 20.85
N ALA A 191 -9.50 0.41 20.16
CA ALA A 191 -8.26 0.20 19.43
C ALA A 191 -7.16 -0.32 20.37
N GLU A 192 -6.89 0.39 21.47
CA GLU A 192 -5.90 0.00 22.47
C GLU A 192 -6.18 -1.41 23.03
N ALA A 193 -7.41 -1.67 23.49
CA ALA A 193 -7.77 -2.98 24.04
C ALA A 193 -7.54 -4.12 23.04
N THR A 194 -7.89 -3.90 21.77
CA THR A 194 -7.69 -4.89 20.69
C THR A 194 -6.22 -5.08 20.36
N LEU A 195 -5.44 -4.00 20.28
CA LEU A 195 -4.02 -4.02 19.97
C LEU A 195 -3.18 -4.62 21.10
N ARG A 196 -3.59 -4.45 22.37
CA ARG A 196 -2.97 -5.16 23.50
C ARG A 196 -3.19 -6.67 23.40
N ARG A 197 -4.37 -7.12 22.97
CA ARG A 197 -4.62 -8.55 22.70
C ARG A 197 -3.71 -9.06 21.58
N ALA A 198 -3.56 -8.29 20.49
CA ALA A 198 -2.64 -8.65 19.41
C ALA A 198 -1.19 -8.75 19.92
N TYR A 199 -0.73 -7.75 20.69
CA TYR A 199 0.61 -7.68 21.24
C TYR A 199 0.89 -8.83 22.24
N ALA A 200 -0.09 -9.23 23.05
CA ALA A 200 0.08 -10.36 23.97
C ALA A 200 0.29 -11.71 23.23
N ARG A 201 -0.19 -11.82 21.99
CA ARG A 201 -0.11 -13.05 21.18
C ARG A 201 1.06 -13.06 20.19
N GLY A 202 1.53 -11.88 19.77
CA GLY A 202 2.60 -11.71 18.79
C GLY A 202 3.55 -10.57 19.15
N GLY A 203 3.94 -10.43 20.42
CA GLY A 203 4.64 -9.25 20.96
C GLY A 203 6.02 -8.92 20.35
N SER A 204 6.56 -9.81 19.53
CA SER A 204 7.75 -9.57 18.71
C SER A 204 7.45 -8.90 17.37
N ASP A 205 6.20 -8.88 16.90
CA ASP A 205 5.83 -8.20 15.65
C ASP A 205 5.93 -6.67 15.83
N VAL A 206 6.93 -6.10 15.15
CA VAL A 206 7.22 -4.66 15.13
C VAL A 206 6.00 -3.84 14.72
N ARG A 207 5.20 -4.31 13.77
CA ARG A 207 4.01 -3.61 13.29
C ARG A 207 2.91 -3.59 14.34
N VAL A 208 2.68 -4.71 15.03
CA VAL A 208 1.70 -4.76 16.13
C VAL A 208 2.08 -3.79 17.24
N ARG A 209 3.36 -3.75 17.60
CA ARG A 209 3.92 -2.81 18.59
C ARG A 209 3.75 -1.35 18.15
N GLN A 210 4.07 -1.02 16.90
CA GLN A 210 3.90 0.33 16.35
C GLN A 210 2.43 0.77 16.32
N ASN A 211 1.51 -0.12 15.92
CA ASN A 211 0.08 0.18 15.92
C ASN A 211 -0.45 0.42 17.34
N LEU A 212 -0.03 -0.39 18.32
CA LEU A 212 -0.38 -0.19 19.73
C LEU A 212 0.13 1.17 20.25
N ALA A 213 1.39 1.50 19.97
CA ALA A 213 1.96 2.78 20.34
C ALA A 213 1.21 3.96 19.70
N LEU A 214 0.85 3.85 18.41
CA LEU A 214 0.04 4.86 17.73
C LEU A 214 -1.32 5.08 18.43
N ALA A 215 -2.04 4.01 18.76
CA ALA A 215 -3.33 4.11 19.46
C ALA A 215 -3.18 4.81 20.82
N ILE A 216 -2.17 4.41 21.62
CA ILE A 216 -1.88 5.00 22.94
C ILE A 216 -1.47 6.47 22.82
N GLY A 217 -0.63 6.81 21.86
CA GLY A 217 -0.16 8.18 21.62
C GLY A 217 -1.28 9.11 21.12
N LEU A 218 -2.20 8.60 20.29
CA LEU A 218 -3.41 9.34 19.89
C LEU A 218 -4.33 9.65 21.09
N GLN A 219 -4.30 8.82 22.14
CA GLN A 219 -4.99 9.09 23.41
C GLN A 219 -4.24 10.08 24.33
N GLY A 220 -3.08 10.59 23.90
CA GLY A 220 -2.26 11.56 24.66
C GLY A 220 -1.23 10.94 25.59
N ARG A 221 -1.14 9.60 25.68
CA ARG A 221 -0.18 8.88 26.53
C ARG A 221 1.18 8.71 25.83
N MET A 222 1.81 9.81 25.48
CA MET A 222 3.04 9.80 24.66
C MET A 222 4.20 9.04 25.31
N ALA A 223 4.44 9.22 26.60
CA ALA A 223 5.55 8.55 27.30
C ALA A 223 5.46 7.01 27.19
N GLU A 224 4.26 6.45 27.34
CA GLU A 224 4.03 5.02 27.21
C GLU A 224 4.14 4.53 25.76
N ALA A 225 3.65 5.32 24.81
CA ALA A 225 3.76 5.02 23.39
C ALA A 225 5.23 4.99 22.93
N GLU A 226 6.05 5.92 23.41
CA GLU A 226 7.49 5.97 23.11
C GLU A 226 8.21 4.78 23.74
N ALA A 227 7.95 4.47 25.02
CA ALA A 227 8.55 3.32 25.70
C ALA A 227 8.29 1.99 24.94
N LEU A 228 7.12 1.83 24.33
CA LEU A 228 6.83 0.66 23.50
C LEU A 228 7.75 0.58 22.28
N VAL A 229 7.98 1.67 21.55
CA VAL A 229 8.71 1.63 20.28
C VAL A 229 10.22 1.73 20.43
N THR A 230 10.72 2.05 21.63
CA THR A 230 12.15 2.05 21.97
C THR A 230 12.62 0.77 22.68
N ALA A 231 11.70 -0.14 23.03
CA ALA A 231 12.05 -1.36 23.72
C ALA A 231 12.83 -2.34 22.83
N ASN A 232 13.95 -2.85 23.34
CA ASN A 232 14.79 -3.88 22.73
C ASN A 232 15.33 -3.52 21.32
N VAL A 233 15.65 -2.24 21.09
CA VAL A 233 16.25 -1.76 19.84
C VAL A 233 17.45 -0.87 20.14
N SER A 234 18.28 -0.61 19.13
CA SER A 234 19.41 0.32 19.27
C SER A 234 18.95 1.77 19.51
N PRO A 235 19.81 2.64 20.07
CA PRO A 235 19.48 4.06 20.25
C PRO A 235 19.05 4.76 18.95
N ASP A 236 19.68 4.43 17.82
CA ASP A 236 19.38 5.02 16.52
C ASP A 236 17.99 4.57 16.01
N GLU A 237 17.67 3.28 16.12
CA GLU A 237 16.33 2.76 15.80
C GLU A 237 15.27 3.34 16.73
N ALA A 238 15.56 3.46 18.03
CA ALA A 238 14.67 4.08 19.00
C ALA A 238 14.31 5.53 18.60
N ALA A 239 15.31 6.33 18.24
CA ALA A 239 15.11 7.71 17.79
C ALA A 239 14.27 7.77 16.50
N ALA A 240 14.56 6.92 15.52
CA ALA A 240 13.82 6.84 14.26
C ALA A 240 12.35 6.41 14.48
N ASN A 241 12.13 5.45 15.38
CA ASN A 241 10.79 4.97 15.74
C ASN A 241 9.96 6.06 16.41
N VAL A 242 10.54 6.79 17.38
CA VAL A 242 9.86 7.91 18.07
C VAL A 242 9.52 9.03 17.08
N ALA A 243 10.45 9.40 16.20
CA ALA A 243 10.21 10.41 15.18
C ALA A 243 9.04 10.01 14.25
N SER A 244 9.03 8.76 13.78
CA SER A 244 7.97 8.21 12.94
C SER A 244 6.61 8.20 13.67
N LEU A 245 6.58 7.79 14.94
CA LEU A 245 5.38 7.78 15.77
C LEU A 245 4.79 9.20 15.92
N ARG A 246 5.62 10.18 16.26
CA ARG A 246 5.18 11.59 16.42
C ARG A 246 4.64 12.16 15.12
N GLN A 247 5.28 11.85 13.98
CA GLN A 247 4.78 12.25 12.66
C GLN A 247 3.41 11.64 12.36
N MET A 248 3.22 10.34 12.61
CA MET A 248 1.94 9.67 12.39
C MET A 248 0.82 10.26 13.25
N ILE A 249 1.10 10.56 14.52
CA ILE A 249 0.14 11.20 15.43
C ILE A 249 -0.21 12.63 14.98
N GLY A 250 0.79 13.40 14.54
CA GLY A 250 0.59 14.73 13.98
C GLY A 250 -0.36 14.71 12.79
N ASN A 251 -0.13 13.81 11.84
CA ASN A 251 -0.98 13.64 10.65
C ASN A 251 -2.39 13.17 11.03
N GLY A 252 -2.52 12.21 11.97
CA GLY A 252 -3.80 11.69 12.43
C GLY A 252 -4.67 12.73 13.15
N ARG A 253 -4.05 13.72 13.82
CA ARG A 253 -4.77 14.86 14.41
C ARG A 253 -5.25 15.87 13.36
N GLN A 254 -4.52 16.04 12.26
CA GLN A 254 -4.89 16.96 11.18
C GLN A 254 -6.04 16.44 10.31
N THR A 255 -6.06 15.15 9.99
CA THR A 255 -7.19 14.52 9.28
C THR A 255 -8.46 14.51 10.14
N ALA A 256 -8.33 14.51 11.46
CA ALA A 256 -9.45 14.57 12.38
C ALA A 256 -10.20 15.92 12.41
N GLY A 257 -9.59 17.01 11.90
CA GLY A 257 -10.13 18.37 11.92
C GLY A 257 -10.68 18.89 10.59
N ARG A 258 -10.64 18.11 9.50
CA ARG A 258 -11.23 18.50 8.21
C ARG A 258 -12.52 17.70 7.95
N PRO A 259 -13.68 18.35 7.79
CA PRO A 259 -14.87 17.70 7.26
C PRO A 259 -14.54 17.08 5.89
N SER A 260 -14.91 15.82 5.70
CA SER A 260 -14.78 15.15 4.41
C SER A 260 -15.80 15.74 3.43
N GLU A 261 -15.39 16.72 2.62
CA GLU A 261 -16.22 17.15 1.50
C GLU A 261 -16.28 16.05 0.44
N PRO A 262 -17.48 15.70 -0.05
CA PRO A 262 -17.63 14.73 -1.12
C PRO A 262 -17.01 15.33 -2.39
N ARG A 263 -16.01 14.65 -2.96
CA ARG A 263 -15.50 14.96 -4.30
C ARG A 263 -16.60 14.63 -5.31
N THR A 264 -17.41 15.62 -5.64
CA THR A 264 -18.33 15.54 -6.77
C THR A 264 -17.50 15.54 -8.05
N SER A 265 -17.35 14.37 -8.67
CA SER A 265 -16.85 14.26 -10.04
C SER A 265 -17.89 14.89 -10.97
N ALA A 266 -17.66 16.13 -11.40
CA ALA A 266 -18.44 16.75 -12.44
C ALA A 266 -18.21 15.97 -13.75
N VAL A 267 -19.19 15.17 -14.13
CA VAL A 267 -19.29 14.59 -15.47
C VAL A 267 -19.65 15.75 -16.40
N ALA A 268 -18.70 16.14 -17.26
CA ALA A 268 -18.96 17.08 -18.33
C ALA A 268 -19.96 16.45 -19.32
N ALA A 269 -21.13 17.05 -19.45
CA ALA A 269 -22.09 16.71 -20.49
C ALA A 269 -21.56 17.17 -21.87
N PRO A 270 -21.75 16.40 -22.95
CA PRO A 270 -21.34 16.81 -24.27
C PRO A 270 -22.27 17.91 -24.82
N SER A 271 -21.67 18.99 -25.28
CA SER A 271 -22.33 20.10 -25.98
C SER A 271 -23.02 19.58 -27.25
N ARG A 272 -24.34 19.72 -27.33
CA ARG A 272 -25.08 19.65 -28.60
C ARG A 272 -25.15 21.04 -29.19
N THR A 273 -24.55 21.23 -30.36
CA THR A 273 -25.06 21.99 -31.51
C THR A 273 -24.18 21.68 -32.70
#